data_AF-A0A2V2U7M0-F1
#
_entry.id   AF-A0A2V2U7M0-F1
#
_cell.length_a   1.000
_cell.length_b   1.000
_cell.length_c   1.000
_cell.angle_alpha   90.00
_cell.angle_beta   90.00
_cell.angle_gamma   90.00
#
_symmetry.space_group_name_H-M   'P 1'
#
loop_
_entity.id
_entity.type
_entity.pdbx_description
1 polymer ?
#
loop_
_entity_poly.entity_id
_entity_poly.type
_entity_poly.pdbx_seq_one_letter_code
_entity_poly.pdbx_strand_id
1 'polypeptide(L)'
;MEKLLKSNSTPKSTAVIVILLLLVSLSVAITTPFKQLAYAHTFTGDESASFLSVIRILQAEGNLAQTNLATNLSLAQEHAKSVVGIVNANHTFGVLPIEVSENNKRVAADIVSAANALQTAVKSIPSPIQADVNARIANLNATLQEAIAVRVPKDHVSNSTINSEATKDLVNETLRQYGYAFGISSANRGNTNNINSSASATPGAAPSRSIVLNMSAYQSAQALTSQAKVMLTEALLSTHVTSATTSTIAKVANDLSQLKDVIDTRSPYGNVASLVQVTIYQDLDRAFRLK
;
A
#
# COMPACT_ATOMS: atom_id res chain seq x y z
N MET A 1 37.52 -83.01 30.60
CA MET A 1 36.06 -82.89 30.82
C MET A 1 35.58 -81.55 30.26
N GLU A 2 35.65 -81.41 28.94
CA GLU A 2 34.79 -80.48 28.19
C GLU A 2 33.39 -81.08 28.16
N LYS A 3 32.39 -80.38 28.70
CA LYS A 3 31.05 -80.28 28.12
C LYS A 3 30.13 -79.44 29.00
N LEU A 4 29.36 -78.58 28.33
CA LEU A 4 28.11 -77.94 28.77
C LEU A 4 28.22 -76.63 29.57
N LEU A 5 28.20 -75.52 28.84
CA LEU A 5 27.04 -74.61 28.85
C LEU A 5 27.04 -73.77 27.57
N LYS A 6 26.43 -74.37 26.55
CA LYS A 6 26.05 -73.71 25.30
C LYS A 6 24.85 -72.82 25.62
N SER A 7 25.07 -71.53 25.86
CA SER A 7 23.97 -70.57 25.98
C SER A 7 23.41 -70.30 24.58
N ASN A 8 22.28 -70.95 24.29
CA ASN A 8 21.47 -70.73 23.11
C ASN A 8 20.87 -69.32 23.16
N SER A 9 21.55 -68.33 22.58
CA SER A 9 20.89 -67.07 22.22
C SER A 9 19.93 -67.36 21.07
N THR A 10 18.65 -67.53 21.40
CA THR A 10 17.61 -67.79 20.41
C THR A 10 17.49 -66.60 19.44
N PRO A 11 17.40 -66.84 18.12
CA PRO A 11 17.36 -65.78 17.10
C PRO A 11 16.12 -64.87 17.19
N LYS A 12 15.13 -65.25 18.02
CA LYS A 12 13.95 -64.46 18.31
C LYS A 12 14.26 -63.23 19.18
N SER A 13 15.26 -63.30 20.06
CA SER A 13 15.57 -62.19 20.97
C SER A 13 16.33 -61.06 20.26
N THR A 14 17.27 -61.40 19.37
CA THR A 14 17.97 -60.41 18.52
C THR A 14 17.04 -59.78 17.48
N ALA A 15 16.12 -60.54 16.88
CA ALA A 15 15.12 -59.99 15.95
C ALA A 15 14.17 -59.00 16.63
N VAL A 16 13.75 -59.29 17.87
CA VAL A 16 12.88 -58.38 18.66
C VAL A 16 13.64 -57.10 19.05
N ILE A 17 14.92 -57.18 19.41
CA ILE A 17 15.73 -56.01 19.76
C ILE A 17 15.95 -55.10 18.53
N VAL A 18 16.20 -55.68 17.35
CA VAL A 18 16.36 -54.90 16.11
C VAL A 18 15.05 -54.24 15.68
N ILE A 19 13.91 -54.92 15.81
CA ILE A 19 12.58 -54.35 15.53
C ILE A 19 12.25 -53.23 16.52
N LEU A 20 12.59 -53.37 17.81
CA LEU A 20 12.38 -52.33 18.82
C LEU A 20 13.24 -51.08 18.54
N LEU A 21 14.51 -51.26 18.17
CA LEU A 21 15.41 -50.16 17.80
C LEU A 21 14.94 -49.42 16.54
N LEU A 22 14.41 -50.15 15.54
CA LEU A 22 13.82 -49.55 14.34
C LEU A 22 12.54 -48.74 14.66
N LEU A 23 11.67 -49.24 15.55
CA LEU A 23 10.46 -48.53 15.98
C LEU A 23 10.76 -47.27 16.83
N VAL A 24 11.83 -47.31 17.63
CA VAL A 24 12.30 -46.13 18.38
C VAL A 24 12.94 -45.10 17.43
N SER A 25 13.67 -45.53 16.41
CA SER A 25 14.21 -44.60 15.40
C SER A 25 13.13 -43.97 14.50
N LEU A 26 12.05 -44.69 14.21
CA LEU A 26 10.93 -44.18 13.41
C LEU A 26 10.02 -43.24 14.21
N SER A 27 9.94 -43.39 15.54
CA SER A 27 9.16 -42.49 16.41
C SER A 27 9.88 -41.17 16.75
N VAL A 28 11.21 -41.11 16.64
CA VAL A 28 11.97 -39.84 16.77
C VAL A 28 11.86 -38.98 15.50
N ALA A 29 11.54 -39.57 14.34
CA ALA A 29 11.35 -38.83 13.09
C ALA A 29 9.98 -38.12 12.98
N ILE A 30 9.03 -38.38 13.88
CA ILE A 30 7.66 -37.82 13.83
C ILE A 30 7.43 -36.77 14.94
N THR A 31 8.40 -36.54 15.83
CA THR A 31 8.27 -35.58 16.92
C THR A 31 9.15 -34.35 16.78
N THR A 32 9.78 -34.11 15.63
CA THR A 32 10.25 -32.76 15.36
C THR A 32 9.02 -31.87 15.28
N PRO A 33 8.77 -30.94 16.21
CA PRO A 33 7.82 -29.89 15.92
C PRO A 33 8.39 -29.24 14.66
N PHE A 34 7.65 -29.32 13.56
CA PHE A 34 7.81 -28.33 12.51
C PHE A 34 7.74 -27.01 13.26
N LYS A 35 8.89 -26.37 13.45
CA LYS A 35 8.94 -24.96 13.79
C LYS A 35 8.34 -24.29 12.56
N GLN A 36 7.02 -24.25 12.48
CA GLN A 36 6.37 -23.13 11.84
C GLN A 36 7.03 -21.94 12.53
N LEU A 37 7.88 -21.22 11.79
CA LEU A 37 8.14 -19.84 12.11
C LEU A 37 6.77 -19.19 12.02
N ALA A 38 6.04 -19.22 13.13
CA ALA A 38 4.84 -18.43 13.29
C ALA A 38 5.34 -17.00 13.33
N TYR A 39 5.31 -16.33 12.18
CA TYR A 39 5.52 -14.89 12.04
C TYR A 39 4.32 -14.11 12.60
N ALA A 40 3.75 -14.58 13.72
CA ALA A 40 2.65 -13.91 14.41
C ALA A 40 3.23 -12.74 15.21
N HIS A 41 3.67 -11.70 14.51
CA HIS A 41 3.66 -10.37 15.09
C HIS A 41 2.27 -9.80 14.82
N THR A 42 1.61 -9.34 15.87
CA THR A 42 0.41 -8.53 15.72
C THR A 42 0.85 -7.22 15.10
N PHE A 43 0.31 -6.89 13.93
CA PHE A 43 0.66 -5.66 13.26
C PHE A 43 0.30 -4.47 14.12
N THR A 44 1.22 -3.54 14.14
CA THR A 44 1.05 -2.26 14.80
C THR A 44 0.03 -1.39 14.03
N GLY A 45 -0.47 -0.34 14.68
CA GLY A 45 -1.46 0.56 14.07
C GLY A 45 -0.91 1.27 12.84
N ASP A 46 0.36 1.68 12.90
CA ASP A 46 1.11 2.33 11.84
C ASP A 46 1.37 1.38 10.65
N GLU A 47 1.75 0.12 10.89
CA GLU A 47 1.88 -0.87 9.81
C GLU A 47 0.54 -1.11 9.08
N SER A 48 -0.57 -1.12 9.82
CA SER A 48 -1.91 -1.27 9.24
C SER A 48 -2.30 -0.04 8.42
N ALA A 49 -1.98 1.16 8.91
CA ALA A 49 -2.24 2.42 8.23
C ALA A 49 -1.47 2.53 6.91
N SER A 50 -0.16 2.27 6.98
CA SER A 50 0.74 2.23 5.84
C SER A 50 0.28 1.22 4.78
N PHE A 51 -0.08 0.00 5.18
CA PHE A 51 -0.66 -1.00 4.27
C PHE A 51 -1.94 -0.52 3.58
N LEU A 52 -2.91 0.02 4.34
CA LEU A 52 -4.16 0.55 3.80
C LEU A 52 -3.92 1.70 2.80
N SER A 53 -2.92 2.55 3.06
CA SER A 53 -2.55 3.63 2.14
C SER A 53 -2.05 3.07 0.80
N VAL A 54 -1.21 2.03 0.81
CA VAL A 54 -0.69 1.41 -0.43
C VAL A 54 -1.83 0.76 -1.23
N ILE A 55 -2.80 0.13 -0.57
CA ILE A 55 -3.99 -0.39 -1.27
C ILE A 55 -4.74 0.73 -2.01
N ARG A 56 -4.92 1.90 -1.36
CA ARG A 56 -5.58 3.05 -2.00
C ARG A 56 -4.76 3.65 -3.14
N ILE A 57 -3.43 3.66 -3.05
CA ILE A 57 -2.55 4.08 -4.14
C ILE A 57 -2.73 3.14 -5.35
N LEU A 58 -2.69 1.82 -5.14
CA LEU A 58 -2.89 0.83 -6.21
C LEU A 58 -4.26 0.97 -6.89
N GLN A 59 -5.31 1.20 -6.11
CA GLN A 59 -6.66 1.44 -6.63
C GLN A 59 -6.73 2.73 -7.47
N ALA A 60 -6.07 3.81 -7.03
CA ALA A 60 -6.01 5.06 -7.77
C ALA A 60 -5.30 4.88 -9.13
N GLU A 61 -4.13 4.26 -9.14
CA GLU A 61 -3.36 3.99 -10.36
C GLU A 61 -4.11 3.05 -11.33
N GLY A 62 -4.76 2.01 -10.82
CA GLY A 62 -5.61 1.13 -11.64
C GLY A 62 -6.75 1.90 -12.30
N ASN A 63 -7.45 2.75 -11.56
CA ASN A 63 -8.53 3.59 -12.10
C ASN A 63 -8.01 4.62 -13.13
N LEU A 64 -6.82 5.19 -12.92
CA LEU A 64 -6.19 6.08 -13.88
C LEU A 64 -5.80 5.35 -15.18
N ALA A 65 -5.34 4.10 -15.07
CA ALA A 65 -5.11 3.26 -16.24
C ALA A 65 -6.40 3.03 -17.05
N GLN A 66 -7.52 2.79 -16.35
CA GLN A 66 -8.83 2.61 -16.96
C GLN A 66 -9.33 3.84 -17.72
N THR A 67 -9.28 5.00 -17.06
CA THR A 67 -9.92 6.24 -17.53
C THR A 67 -9.14 6.89 -18.65
N ASN A 68 -7.81 6.73 -18.66
CA ASN A 68 -6.96 7.19 -19.75
C ASN A 68 -6.99 6.23 -20.96
N LEU A 69 -7.49 5.00 -20.85
CA LEU A 69 -7.39 4.01 -21.94
C LEU A 69 -7.98 4.50 -23.27
N ALA A 70 -9.12 5.20 -23.20
CA ALA A 70 -9.81 5.72 -24.37
C ALA A 70 -9.24 7.04 -24.90
N THR A 71 -8.57 7.83 -24.05
CA THR A 71 -8.18 9.22 -24.37
C THR A 71 -6.68 9.41 -24.51
N ASN A 72 -5.87 8.63 -23.81
CA ASN A 72 -4.42 8.68 -23.82
C ASN A 72 -3.81 7.33 -23.42
N LEU A 73 -3.57 6.47 -24.42
CA LEU A 73 -3.00 5.15 -24.21
C LEU A 73 -1.62 5.18 -23.52
N SER A 74 -0.79 6.19 -23.80
CA SER A 74 0.52 6.33 -23.14
C SER A 74 0.37 6.52 -21.63
N LEU A 75 -0.55 7.41 -21.21
CA LEU A 75 -0.84 7.60 -19.77
C LEU A 75 -1.46 6.34 -19.16
N ALA A 76 -2.35 5.65 -19.88
CA ALA A 76 -2.91 4.39 -19.41
C ALA A 76 -1.82 3.34 -19.14
N GLN A 77 -0.85 3.24 -20.06
CA GLN A 77 0.30 2.34 -19.92
C GLN A 77 1.24 2.77 -18.78
N GLU A 78 1.46 4.07 -18.57
CA GLU A 78 2.25 4.60 -17.46
C GLU A 78 1.62 4.25 -16.10
N HIS A 79 0.29 4.44 -15.95
CA HIS A 79 -0.42 4.10 -14.72
C HIS A 79 -0.45 2.58 -14.47
N ALA A 80 -0.68 1.77 -15.51
CA ALA A 80 -0.59 0.31 -15.37
C ALA A 80 0.84 -0.16 -15.05
N LYS A 81 1.87 0.58 -15.51
CA LYS A 81 3.27 0.38 -15.09
C LYS A 81 3.49 0.78 -13.64
N SER A 82 2.89 1.88 -13.19
CA SER A 82 2.92 2.34 -11.80
C SER A 82 2.38 1.27 -10.84
N VAL A 83 1.23 0.65 -11.17
CA VAL A 83 0.66 -0.47 -10.39
C VAL A 83 1.67 -1.58 -10.16
N VAL A 84 2.31 -2.08 -11.23
CA VAL A 84 3.35 -3.13 -11.11
C VAL A 84 4.57 -2.64 -10.35
N GLY A 85 4.96 -1.37 -10.56
CA GLY A 85 6.06 -0.73 -9.84
C GLY A 85 5.81 -0.69 -8.34
N ILE A 86 4.61 -0.30 -7.90
CA ILE A 86 4.22 -0.23 -6.48
C ILE A 86 4.17 -1.63 -5.87
N VAL A 87 3.61 -2.62 -6.57
CA VAL A 87 3.54 -4.01 -6.06
C VAL A 87 4.93 -4.61 -5.89
N ASN A 88 5.86 -4.34 -6.79
CA ASN A 88 7.19 -4.96 -6.78
C ASN A 88 8.25 -4.16 -6.02
N ALA A 89 7.99 -2.89 -5.71
CA ALA A 89 8.92 -2.03 -4.98
C ALA A 89 8.72 -2.12 -3.46
N ASN A 90 9.78 -1.76 -2.74
CA ASN A 90 9.62 -1.29 -1.37
C ASN A 90 9.06 0.13 -1.44
N HIS A 91 7.75 0.28 -1.23
CA HIS A 91 7.12 1.59 -1.20
C HIS A 91 7.48 2.28 0.12
N THR A 92 7.53 3.61 0.14
CA THR A 92 7.84 4.39 1.35
C THR A 92 6.97 4.01 2.55
N PHE A 93 5.78 3.44 2.29
CA PHE A 93 4.75 3.09 3.25
C PHE A 93 4.41 1.59 3.21
N GLY A 94 5.31 0.71 2.77
CA GLY A 94 5.12 -0.74 2.91
C GLY A 94 5.71 -1.62 1.80
N VAL A 95 5.83 -2.91 2.09
CA VAL A 95 6.36 -3.96 1.21
C VAL A 95 5.26 -4.98 0.91
N LEU A 96 4.32 -4.60 0.06
CA LEU A 96 3.01 -5.23 -0.03
C LEU A 96 3.01 -6.77 -0.20
N PRO A 97 3.65 -7.38 -1.22
CA PRO A 97 3.61 -8.83 -1.34
C PRO A 97 4.34 -9.54 -0.20
N ILE A 98 5.38 -8.93 0.37
CA ILE A 98 6.12 -9.52 1.50
C ILE A 98 5.25 -9.53 2.74
N GLU A 99 4.67 -8.38 3.10
CA GLU A 99 3.79 -8.23 4.26
C GLU A 99 2.54 -9.11 4.17
N VAL A 100 1.94 -9.26 2.97
CA VAL A 100 0.81 -10.17 2.79
C VAL A 100 1.27 -11.63 2.89
N SER A 101 2.45 -11.97 2.38
CA SER A 101 2.96 -13.35 2.36
C SER A 101 3.22 -13.94 3.74
N GLU A 102 3.38 -13.07 4.76
CA GLU A 102 3.52 -13.47 6.17
C GLU A 102 2.27 -14.20 6.67
N ASN A 103 1.09 -13.79 6.21
CA ASN A 103 -0.18 -14.41 6.58
C ASN A 103 -0.77 -15.30 5.48
N ASN A 104 -0.60 -14.92 4.22
CA ASN A 104 -1.18 -15.64 3.09
C ASN A 104 -0.33 -15.52 1.81
N LYS A 105 0.53 -16.52 1.59
CA LYS A 105 1.40 -16.61 0.40
C LYS A 105 0.63 -16.68 -0.92
N ARG A 106 -0.57 -17.28 -0.94
CA ARG A 106 -1.39 -17.33 -2.15
C ARG A 106 -1.83 -15.91 -2.53
N VAL A 107 -2.43 -15.19 -1.59
CA VAL A 107 -2.93 -13.83 -1.84
C VAL A 107 -1.79 -12.91 -2.26
N ALA A 108 -0.61 -13.02 -1.64
CA ALA A 108 0.57 -12.27 -2.07
C ALA A 108 0.94 -12.53 -3.54
N ALA A 109 0.94 -13.79 -3.98
CA ALA A 109 1.22 -14.16 -5.37
C ALA A 109 0.11 -13.70 -6.33
N ASP A 110 -1.15 -13.74 -5.89
CA ASP A 110 -2.29 -13.30 -6.68
C ASP A 110 -2.25 -11.79 -6.93
N ILE A 111 -1.76 -10.97 -5.97
CA ILE A 111 -1.59 -9.53 -6.16
C ILE A 111 -0.59 -9.25 -7.29
N VAL A 112 0.56 -9.92 -7.26
CA VAL A 112 1.59 -9.81 -8.31
C VAL A 112 1.02 -10.23 -9.67
N SER A 113 0.28 -11.33 -9.69
CA SER A 113 -0.34 -11.85 -10.91
C SER A 113 -1.40 -10.88 -11.47
N ALA A 114 -2.27 -10.33 -10.61
CA ALA A 114 -3.31 -9.38 -11.01
C ALA A 114 -2.72 -8.07 -11.55
N ALA A 115 -1.67 -7.54 -10.91
CA ALA A 115 -0.96 -6.35 -11.38
C ALA A 115 -0.33 -6.55 -12.76
N ASN A 116 0.36 -7.68 -12.96
CA ASN A 116 0.96 -8.02 -14.26
C ASN A 116 -0.10 -8.25 -15.35
N ALA A 117 -1.23 -8.87 -14.99
CA ALA A 117 -2.34 -9.09 -15.91
C ALA A 117 -2.97 -7.75 -16.37
N LEU A 118 -3.14 -6.78 -15.46
CA LEU A 118 -3.59 -5.43 -15.81
C LEU A 118 -2.61 -4.77 -16.79
N GLN A 119 -1.32 -4.77 -16.48
CA GLN A 119 -0.32 -4.18 -17.36
C GLN A 119 -0.30 -4.84 -18.75
N THR A 120 -0.47 -6.17 -18.79
CA THR A 120 -0.56 -6.92 -20.05
C THR A 120 -1.78 -6.49 -20.86
N ALA A 121 -2.97 -6.43 -20.23
CA ALA A 121 -4.21 -6.03 -20.90
C ALA A 121 -4.13 -4.61 -21.51
N VAL A 122 -3.50 -3.66 -20.80
CA VAL A 122 -3.31 -2.28 -21.27
C VAL A 122 -2.23 -2.17 -22.38
N LYS A 123 -1.37 -3.19 -22.54
CA LYS A 123 -0.35 -3.26 -23.60
C LYS A 123 -0.76 -4.16 -24.78
N SER A 124 -1.95 -4.74 -24.76
CA SER A 124 -2.42 -5.67 -25.79
C SER A 124 -2.44 -5.05 -27.19
N ILE A 125 -2.11 -5.86 -28.19
CA ILE A 125 -1.99 -5.50 -29.62
C ILE A 125 -3.11 -6.21 -30.42
N PRO A 126 -3.73 -5.59 -31.45
CA PRO A 126 -3.43 -4.26 -32.02
C PRO A 126 -3.81 -3.09 -31.11
N SER A 127 -4.80 -3.28 -30.24
CA SER A 127 -5.21 -2.29 -29.25
C SER A 127 -5.77 -2.98 -27.99
N PRO A 128 -5.65 -2.36 -26.81
CA PRO A 128 -6.33 -2.81 -25.61
C PRO A 128 -7.85 -2.79 -25.74
N ILE A 129 -8.51 -3.75 -25.09
CA ILE A 129 -9.97 -3.83 -25.04
C ILE A 129 -10.43 -3.28 -23.69
N GLN A 130 -11.27 -2.24 -23.70
CA GLN A 130 -11.78 -1.60 -22.47
C GLN A 130 -12.43 -2.61 -21.51
N ALA A 131 -13.23 -3.55 -22.03
CA ALA A 131 -13.88 -4.57 -21.21
C ALA A 131 -12.88 -5.51 -20.51
N ASP A 132 -11.78 -5.88 -21.19
CA ASP A 132 -10.73 -6.72 -20.59
C ASP A 132 -9.96 -5.93 -19.52
N VAL A 133 -9.58 -4.68 -19.80
CA VAL A 133 -8.92 -3.81 -18.79
C VAL A 133 -9.81 -3.62 -17.57
N ASN A 134 -11.11 -3.35 -17.75
CA ASN A 134 -12.08 -3.24 -16.66
C ASN A 134 -12.13 -4.53 -15.82
N ALA A 135 -12.12 -5.70 -16.47
CA ALA A 135 -12.11 -6.99 -15.79
C ALA A 135 -10.82 -7.22 -15.00
N ARG A 136 -9.65 -6.81 -15.52
CA ARG A 136 -8.37 -6.90 -14.79
C ARG A 136 -8.33 -5.97 -13.58
N ILE A 137 -8.90 -4.77 -13.67
CA ILE A 137 -9.01 -3.85 -12.53
C ILE A 137 -9.96 -4.41 -11.47
N ALA A 138 -11.10 -4.96 -11.88
CA ALA A 138 -12.02 -5.62 -10.95
C ALA A 138 -11.34 -6.78 -10.21
N ASN A 139 -10.56 -7.60 -10.94
CA ASN A 139 -9.79 -8.69 -10.34
C ASN A 139 -8.72 -8.15 -9.37
N LEU A 140 -7.93 -7.15 -9.77
CA LEU A 140 -6.94 -6.51 -8.90
C LEU A 140 -7.61 -6.01 -7.62
N ASN A 141 -8.70 -5.25 -7.73
CA ASN A 141 -9.42 -4.73 -6.58
C ASN A 141 -9.96 -5.84 -5.66
N ALA A 142 -10.50 -6.93 -6.22
CA ALA A 142 -10.95 -8.07 -5.43
C ALA A 142 -9.79 -8.73 -4.66
N THR A 143 -8.64 -8.92 -5.30
CA THR A 143 -7.44 -9.47 -4.65
C THR A 143 -6.90 -8.53 -3.57
N LEU A 144 -6.92 -7.21 -3.79
CA LEU A 144 -6.52 -6.22 -2.78
C LEU A 144 -7.46 -6.21 -1.56
N GLN A 145 -8.77 -6.43 -1.77
CA GLN A 145 -9.72 -6.57 -0.66
C GLN A 145 -9.48 -7.85 0.13
N GLU A 146 -9.17 -8.96 -0.56
CA GLU A 146 -8.74 -10.17 0.11
C GLU A 146 -7.44 -9.95 0.91
N ALA A 147 -6.49 -9.20 0.35
CA ALA A 147 -5.25 -8.83 1.02
C ALA A 147 -5.53 -8.08 2.33
N ILE A 148 -6.46 -7.11 2.34
CA ILE A 148 -6.91 -6.44 3.57
C ILE A 148 -7.45 -7.46 4.57
N ALA A 149 -8.36 -8.35 4.14
CA ALA A 149 -9.02 -9.30 5.02
C ALA A 149 -8.05 -10.31 5.68
N VAL A 150 -6.96 -10.68 5.01
CA VAL A 150 -5.97 -11.64 5.53
C VAL A 150 -4.82 -10.98 6.30
N ARG A 151 -4.61 -9.67 6.14
CA ARG A 151 -3.43 -8.96 6.67
C ARG A 151 -3.77 -7.94 7.75
N VAL A 152 -4.92 -7.28 7.66
CA VAL A 152 -5.30 -6.20 8.57
C VAL A 152 -6.28 -6.75 9.61
N PRO A 153 -6.00 -6.63 10.93
CA PRO A 153 -6.96 -6.99 11.97
C PRO A 153 -8.31 -6.30 11.74
N LYS A 154 -9.41 -7.01 12.01
CA LYS A 154 -10.76 -6.53 11.68
C LYS A 154 -11.11 -5.21 12.37
N ASP A 155 -10.66 -5.04 13.61
CA ASP A 155 -10.82 -3.83 14.40
C ASP A 155 -9.95 -2.68 13.89
N HIS A 156 -8.86 -2.95 13.16
CA HIS A 156 -8.00 -1.93 12.56
C HIS A 156 -8.61 -1.31 11.30
N VAL A 157 -9.36 -2.09 10.51
CA VAL A 157 -9.95 -1.61 9.23
C VAL A 157 -10.89 -0.42 9.43
N SER A 158 -11.70 -0.43 10.49
CA SER A 158 -12.62 0.67 10.85
C SER A 158 -12.05 1.60 11.92
N ASN A 159 -10.80 1.42 12.35
CA ASN A 159 -10.22 2.27 13.38
C ASN A 159 -9.93 3.66 12.80
N SER A 160 -10.49 4.68 13.42
CA SER A 160 -10.39 6.07 12.96
C SER A 160 -8.98 6.65 13.04
N THR A 161 -8.21 6.24 14.03
CA THR A 161 -6.81 6.64 14.21
C THR A 161 -5.95 6.04 13.10
N ILE A 162 -6.13 4.74 12.83
CA ILE A 162 -5.43 4.03 11.74
C ILE A 162 -5.80 4.61 10.36
N ASN A 163 -7.10 4.85 10.10
CA ASN A 163 -7.51 5.47 8.84
C ASN A 163 -7.02 6.93 8.71
N SER A 164 -6.89 7.66 9.81
CA SER A 164 -6.30 9.00 9.83
C SER A 164 -4.80 8.96 9.52
N GLU A 165 -4.05 8.01 10.10
CA GLU A 165 -2.65 7.78 9.74
C GLU A 165 -2.49 7.37 8.28
N ALA A 166 -3.34 6.47 7.77
CA ALA A 166 -3.35 6.08 6.36
C ALA A 166 -3.68 7.27 5.45
N THR A 167 -4.53 8.20 5.92
CA THR A 167 -4.80 9.47 5.23
C THR A 167 -3.55 10.36 5.18
N LYS A 168 -2.74 10.42 6.24
CA LYS A 168 -1.46 11.15 6.23
C LYS A 168 -0.48 10.56 5.22
N ASP A 169 -0.41 9.24 5.14
CA ASP A 169 0.44 8.55 4.16
C ASP A 169 -0.01 8.83 2.71
N LEU A 170 -1.32 8.86 2.45
CA LEU A 170 -1.86 9.28 1.15
C LEU A 170 -1.58 10.75 0.81
N VAL A 171 -1.64 11.65 1.79
CA VAL A 171 -1.30 13.06 1.60
C VAL A 171 0.21 13.23 1.35
N ASN A 172 1.05 12.46 2.05
CA ASN A 172 2.50 12.41 1.77
C ASN A 172 2.77 11.96 0.34
N GLU A 173 2.11 10.88 -0.09
CA GLU A 173 2.24 10.36 -1.45
C GLU A 173 1.75 11.36 -2.50
N THR A 174 0.62 12.02 -2.23
CA THR A 174 0.09 13.11 -3.06
C THR A 174 1.14 14.20 -3.26
N LEU A 175 1.76 14.68 -2.18
CA LEU A 175 2.79 15.71 -2.25
C LEU A 175 4.00 15.24 -3.04
N ARG A 176 4.41 13.98 -2.86
CA ARG A 176 5.50 13.37 -3.63
C ARG A 176 5.21 13.34 -5.13
N GLN A 177 4.03 12.85 -5.54
CA GLN A 177 3.63 12.80 -6.94
C GLN A 177 3.49 14.21 -7.54
N TYR A 178 2.96 15.16 -6.77
CA TYR A 178 2.89 16.55 -7.18
C TYR A 178 4.29 17.14 -7.39
N GLY A 179 5.26 16.84 -6.52
CA GLY A 179 6.65 17.21 -6.73
C GLY A 179 7.21 16.66 -8.05
N TYR A 180 7.01 15.37 -8.32
CA TYR A 180 7.43 14.74 -9.58
C TYR A 180 6.77 15.34 -10.82
N ALA A 181 5.50 15.74 -10.71
CA ALA A 181 4.78 16.43 -11.78
C ALA A 181 5.49 17.71 -12.25
N PHE A 182 6.23 18.38 -11.35
CA PHE A 182 6.99 19.60 -11.62
C PHE A 182 8.51 19.38 -11.65
N GLY A 183 8.97 18.13 -11.78
CA GLY A 183 10.40 17.81 -11.89
C GLY A 183 11.19 17.89 -10.58
N ILE A 184 10.52 17.94 -9.42
CA ILE A 184 11.15 17.98 -8.11
C ILE A 184 11.43 16.55 -7.65
N SER A 185 12.69 16.13 -7.77
CA SER A 185 13.14 14.82 -7.27
C SER A 185 13.23 14.80 -5.73
N SER A 186 13.21 13.60 -5.13
CA SER A 186 13.31 13.42 -3.67
C SER A 186 14.56 14.07 -3.06
N ALA A 187 15.66 14.19 -3.82
CA ALA A 187 16.90 14.84 -3.38
C ALA A 187 16.78 16.37 -3.23
N ASN A 188 15.84 17.00 -3.93
CA ASN A 188 15.67 18.46 -3.96
C ASN A 188 14.56 18.97 -3.02
N ARG A 189 13.85 18.09 -2.31
CA ARG A 189 12.72 18.47 -1.43
C ARG A 189 13.11 19.31 -0.22
N GLY A 190 14.37 19.23 0.24
CA GLY A 190 14.89 20.05 1.34
C GLY A 190 15.33 21.46 0.94
N ASN A 191 15.40 21.76 -0.36
CA ASN A 191 15.89 23.04 -0.89
C ASN A 191 14.78 23.80 -1.65
N THR A 192 13.57 23.79 -1.08
CA THR A 192 12.33 24.32 -1.66
C THR A 192 12.30 25.85 -1.82
N ASN A 193 13.26 26.57 -1.25
CA ASN A 193 13.35 28.02 -1.39
C ASN A 193 13.80 28.49 -2.78
N ASN A 194 14.25 27.58 -3.66
CA ASN A 194 14.90 27.96 -4.92
C ASN A 194 14.22 27.44 -6.20
N ILE A 195 13.22 26.54 -6.11
CA ILE A 195 12.68 25.86 -7.30
C ILE A 195 11.52 26.65 -7.95
N ASN A 196 10.98 27.67 -7.28
CA ASN A 196 9.94 28.53 -7.84
C ASN A 196 10.37 29.99 -8.07
N SER A 197 11.66 30.30 -7.94
CA SER A 197 12.23 31.65 -8.11
C SER A 197 12.51 32.03 -9.56
N SER A 198 11.65 31.61 -10.49
CA SER A 198 11.63 32.11 -11.87
C SER A 198 10.25 32.64 -12.22
N ALA A 199 9.72 33.50 -11.35
CA ALA A 199 8.72 34.49 -11.72
C ALA A 199 9.05 35.76 -10.94
N SER A 200 9.82 36.65 -11.55
CA SER A 200 9.95 38.03 -11.12
C SER A 200 8.54 38.60 -10.92
N ALA A 201 8.16 38.84 -9.66
CA ALA A 201 6.85 39.34 -9.30
C ALA A 201 6.71 40.80 -9.76
N THR A 202 6.15 41.00 -10.94
CA THR A 202 5.58 42.29 -11.34
C THR A 202 4.25 42.47 -10.59
N PRO A 203 4.05 43.54 -9.81
CA PRO A 203 2.77 43.80 -9.16
C PRO A 203 1.66 43.94 -10.21
N GLY A 204 0.68 43.02 -10.21
CA GLY A 204 -0.43 42.99 -11.18
C GLY A 204 -0.45 41.79 -12.14
N ALA A 205 0.55 40.89 -12.10
CA ALA A 205 0.53 39.67 -12.90
C ALA A 205 -0.40 38.60 -12.32
N ALA A 206 -1.21 37.97 -13.17
CA ALA A 206 -2.06 36.84 -12.83
C ALA A 206 -1.26 35.71 -12.15
N PRO A 207 -1.85 34.91 -11.24
CA PRO A 207 -1.14 33.84 -10.53
C PRO A 207 -0.43 32.92 -11.53
N SER A 208 0.90 32.84 -11.41
CA SER A 208 1.74 32.05 -12.30
C SER A 208 1.44 30.57 -12.09
N ARG A 209 0.74 29.94 -13.05
CA ARG A 209 0.51 28.49 -13.06
C ARG A 209 1.81 27.76 -13.36
N SER A 210 2.12 26.74 -12.57
CA SER A 210 3.32 25.92 -12.80
C SER A 210 3.12 25.02 -14.03
N ILE A 211 4.19 24.78 -14.79
CA ILE A 211 4.16 23.91 -15.98
C ILE A 211 4.33 22.45 -15.56
N VAL A 212 3.35 21.60 -15.89
CA VAL A 212 3.41 20.16 -15.61
C VAL A 212 4.38 19.49 -16.58
N LEU A 213 5.45 18.89 -16.05
CA LEU A 213 6.49 18.17 -16.80
C LEU A 213 6.22 16.66 -16.85
N ASN A 214 5.56 16.11 -15.83
CA ASN A 214 5.16 14.71 -15.77
C ASN A 214 3.65 14.63 -15.51
N MET A 215 2.90 14.30 -16.56
CA MET A 215 1.44 14.28 -16.51
C MET A 215 0.87 13.08 -15.75
N SER A 216 1.49 11.90 -15.80
CA SER A 216 1.04 10.76 -15.01
C SER A 216 1.19 11.05 -13.52
N ALA A 217 2.33 11.57 -13.08
CA ALA A 217 2.53 11.98 -11.68
C ALA A 217 1.52 13.07 -11.25
N TYR A 218 1.17 14.00 -12.14
CA TYR A 218 0.13 15.00 -11.86
C TYR A 218 -1.25 14.35 -11.66
N GLN A 219 -1.66 13.45 -12.56
CA GLN A 219 -2.92 12.70 -12.45
C GLN A 219 -2.94 11.83 -11.18
N SER A 220 -1.83 11.19 -10.83
CA SER A 220 -1.67 10.46 -9.57
C SER A 220 -1.91 11.36 -8.38
N ALA A 221 -1.29 12.55 -8.31
CA ALA A 221 -1.52 13.49 -7.22
C ALA A 221 -3.01 13.89 -7.07
N GLN A 222 -3.70 14.15 -8.19
CA GLN A 222 -5.13 14.47 -8.20
C GLN A 222 -5.99 13.30 -7.68
N ALA A 223 -5.72 12.09 -8.15
CA ALA A 223 -6.45 10.88 -7.75
C ALA A 223 -6.21 10.55 -6.26
N LEU A 224 -4.98 10.65 -5.80
CA LEU A 224 -4.60 10.37 -4.41
C LEU A 224 -5.19 11.37 -3.41
N THR A 225 -5.26 12.65 -3.79
CA THR A 225 -5.99 13.65 -2.97
C THR A 225 -7.46 13.27 -2.82
N SER A 226 -8.05 12.74 -3.89
CA SER A 226 -9.44 12.27 -3.87
C SER A 226 -9.61 11.03 -2.99
N GLN A 227 -8.65 10.09 -3.03
CA GLN A 227 -8.64 8.92 -2.14
C GLN A 227 -8.44 9.31 -0.67
N ALA A 228 -7.58 10.29 -0.37
CA ALA A 228 -7.39 10.80 0.99
C ALA A 228 -8.70 11.34 1.59
N LYS A 229 -9.51 12.04 0.78
CA LYS A 229 -10.85 12.50 1.20
C LYS A 229 -11.81 11.34 1.48
N VAL A 230 -11.80 10.31 0.65
CA VAL A 230 -12.65 9.11 0.83
C VAL A 230 -12.26 8.38 2.12
N MET A 231 -10.97 8.12 2.30
CA MET A 231 -10.43 7.43 3.48
C MET A 231 -10.71 8.19 4.78
N LEU A 232 -10.58 9.52 4.78
CA LEU A 232 -11.00 10.33 5.91
C LEU A 232 -12.50 10.14 6.18
N THR A 233 -13.36 10.23 5.16
CA THR A 233 -14.81 10.09 5.32
C THR A 233 -15.19 8.73 5.93
N GLU A 234 -14.54 7.65 5.50
CA GLU A 234 -14.72 6.31 6.08
C GLU A 234 -14.27 6.23 7.55
N ALA A 235 -13.17 6.93 7.91
CA ALA A 235 -12.73 7.06 9.29
C ALA A 235 -13.82 7.74 10.16
N LEU A 236 -14.48 8.76 9.63
CA LEU A 236 -15.52 9.53 10.33
C LEU A 236 -16.79 8.72 10.58
N LEU A 237 -17.21 7.92 9.61
CA LEU A 237 -18.36 7.02 9.75
C LEU A 237 -18.15 5.97 10.85
N SER A 238 -16.90 5.67 11.18
CA SER A 238 -16.52 4.67 12.18
C SER A 238 -16.33 5.27 13.59
N THR A 239 -16.34 6.60 13.75
CA THR A 239 -16.20 7.29 15.05
C THR A 239 -17.54 7.60 15.72
N HIS A 240 -17.65 7.36 17.03
CA HIS A 240 -18.64 8.05 17.88
C HIS A 240 -18.18 9.51 18.06
N VAL A 241 -18.65 10.41 17.19
CA VAL A 241 -18.21 11.81 17.13
C VAL A 241 -18.85 12.64 18.25
N THR A 242 -18.05 13.31 19.07
CA THR A 242 -18.55 14.38 19.98
C THR A 242 -18.51 15.74 19.28
N SER A 243 -19.29 16.72 19.75
CA SER A 243 -19.45 18.04 19.13
C SER A 243 -18.13 18.82 18.90
N ALA A 244 -17.14 18.65 19.80
CA ALA A 244 -15.81 19.27 19.68
C ALA A 244 -14.91 18.52 18.67
N THR A 245 -15.12 17.21 18.49
CA THR A 245 -14.48 16.44 17.44
C THR A 245 -15.01 16.88 16.07
N THR A 246 -16.31 17.21 15.97
CA THR A 246 -16.98 17.61 14.72
C THR A 246 -16.35 18.85 14.06
N SER A 247 -15.96 19.87 14.83
CA SER A 247 -15.37 21.10 14.26
C SER A 247 -13.94 20.88 13.73
N THR A 248 -13.11 20.12 14.45
CA THR A 248 -11.75 19.80 14.03
C THR A 248 -11.76 18.85 12.82
N ILE A 249 -12.68 17.88 12.81
CA ILE A 249 -12.93 16.99 11.66
C ILE A 249 -13.38 17.77 10.42
N ALA A 250 -14.34 18.70 10.58
CA ALA A 250 -14.80 19.54 9.48
C ALA A 250 -13.66 20.39 8.90
N LYS A 251 -12.75 20.84 9.76
CA LYS A 251 -11.54 21.55 9.35
C LYS A 251 -10.64 20.66 8.48
N VAL A 252 -10.32 19.44 8.90
CA VAL A 252 -9.52 18.50 8.08
C VAL A 252 -10.18 18.24 6.71
N ALA A 253 -11.50 18.03 6.67
CA ALA A 253 -12.23 17.82 5.42
C ALA A 253 -12.16 19.05 4.49
N ASN A 254 -12.21 20.25 5.06
CA ASN A 254 -12.01 21.50 4.33
C ASN A 254 -10.57 21.62 3.81
N ASP A 255 -9.58 21.31 4.64
CA ASP A 255 -8.15 21.41 4.28
C ASP A 255 -7.78 20.42 3.16
N LEU A 256 -8.33 19.20 3.16
CA LEU A 256 -8.19 18.26 2.03
C LEU A 256 -8.91 18.73 0.77
N SER A 257 -10.02 19.47 0.91
CA SER A 257 -10.71 20.07 -0.23
C SER A 257 -9.91 21.23 -0.82
N GLN A 258 -9.29 22.05 0.04
CA GLN A 258 -8.35 23.08 -0.37
C GLN A 258 -7.11 22.46 -1.04
N LEU A 259 -6.58 21.34 -0.51
CA LEU A 259 -5.48 20.61 -1.14
C LEU A 259 -5.81 20.22 -2.57
N LYS A 260 -7.01 19.68 -2.78
CA LYS A 260 -7.49 19.33 -4.12
C LYS A 260 -7.54 20.54 -5.03
N ASP A 261 -8.10 21.65 -4.57
CA ASP A 261 -8.21 22.87 -5.35
C ASP A 261 -6.83 23.44 -5.75
N VAL A 262 -5.88 23.53 -4.81
CA VAL A 262 -4.54 24.04 -5.12
C VAL A 262 -3.78 23.12 -6.08
N ILE A 263 -4.00 21.80 -6.00
CA ILE A 263 -3.44 20.83 -6.95
C ILE A 263 -4.07 21.02 -8.33
N ASP A 264 -5.41 21.03 -8.42
CA ASP A 264 -6.17 21.13 -9.67
C ASP A 264 -5.90 22.45 -10.41
N THR A 265 -5.65 23.52 -9.66
CA THR A 265 -5.28 24.86 -10.18
C THR A 265 -3.80 25.02 -10.52
N ARG A 266 -2.98 23.97 -10.32
CA ARG A 266 -1.53 23.97 -10.59
C ARG A 266 -0.76 25.02 -9.79
N SER A 267 -1.15 25.18 -8.53
CA SER A 267 -0.45 26.06 -7.59
C SER A 267 1.03 25.69 -7.48
N PRO A 268 1.94 26.64 -7.23
CA PRO A 268 3.33 26.37 -6.91
C PRO A 268 3.50 25.24 -5.87
N TYR A 269 4.46 24.34 -6.10
CA TYR A 269 4.74 23.23 -5.18
C TYR A 269 4.94 23.71 -3.73
N GLY A 270 5.64 24.83 -3.53
CA GLY A 270 5.87 25.40 -2.20
C GLY A 270 4.56 25.74 -1.45
N ASN A 271 3.55 26.23 -2.16
CA ASN A 271 2.24 26.53 -1.56
C ASN A 271 1.51 25.24 -1.16
N VAL A 272 1.55 24.22 -2.04
CA VAL A 272 0.95 22.91 -1.76
C VAL A 272 1.65 22.22 -0.59
N ALA A 273 2.99 22.23 -0.57
CA ALA A 273 3.79 21.67 0.51
C ALA A 273 3.52 22.38 1.85
N SER A 274 3.43 23.71 1.84
CA SER A 274 3.11 24.49 3.04
C SER A 274 1.71 24.16 3.57
N LEU A 275 0.71 24.04 2.71
CA LEU A 275 -0.65 23.65 3.11
C LEU A 275 -0.65 22.27 3.77
N VAL A 276 0.10 21.32 3.21
CA VAL A 276 0.22 19.97 3.79
C VAL A 276 0.91 19.99 5.16
N GLN A 277 2.08 20.63 5.26
CA GLN A 277 2.93 20.57 6.45
C GLN A 277 2.41 21.42 7.60
N VAL A 278 1.91 22.62 7.31
CA VAL A 278 1.54 23.61 8.34
C VAL A 278 0.07 23.48 8.73
N THR A 279 -0.78 22.94 7.86
CA THR A 279 -2.22 22.84 8.10
C THR A 279 -2.64 21.38 8.23
N ILE A 280 -2.68 20.63 7.12
CA ILE A 280 -3.32 19.31 7.07
C ILE A 280 -2.78 18.34 8.11
N TYR A 281 -1.45 18.24 8.29
CA TYR A 281 -0.88 17.36 9.32
C TYR A 281 -1.21 17.81 10.74
N GLN A 282 -1.16 19.11 11.02
CA GLN A 282 -1.50 19.62 12.35
C GLN A 282 -2.97 19.35 12.70
N ASP A 283 -3.86 19.50 11.72
CA ASP A 283 -5.29 19.29 11.94
C ASP A 283 -5.65 17.80 12.05
N LEU A 284 -5.00 16.92 11.27
CA LEU A 284 -5.12 15.47 11.44
C LEU A 284 -4.63 15.02 12.81
N ASP A 285 -3.46 15.51 13.25
CA ASP A 285 -2.89 15.17 14.55
C ASP A 285 -3.81 15.62 15.69
N ARG A 286 -4.37 16.84 15.61
CA ARG A 286 -5.34 17.35 16.60
C ARG A 286 -6.67 16.60 16.58
N ALA A 287 -7.22 16.32 15.40
CA ALA A 287 -8.53 15.67 15.26
C ALA A 287 -8.54 14.24 15.81
N PHE A 288 -7.44 13.50 15.59
CA PHE A 288 -7.36 12.08 15.91
C PHE A 288 -6.37 11.75 17.03
N ARG A 289 -5.77 12.77 17.67
CA ARG A 289 -4.82 12.63 18.78
C ARG A 289 -3.65 11.72 18.43
N LEU A 290 -3.10 11.92 17.23
CA LEU A 290 -2.00 11.10 16.72
C LEU A 290 -0.68 11.41 17.43
N LYS A 291 -0.58 12.58 18.08
CA LYS A 291 0.53 13.05 18.93
C LYS A 291 0.03 14.05 19.97
#